data_AF-A0A087LY34-F1
#
_entry.id   AF-A0A087LY34-F1
#
_cell.length_a   1.000
_cell.length_b   1.000
_cell.length_c   1.000
_cell.angle_alpha   90.00
_cell.angle_beta   90.00
_cell.angle_gamma   90.00
#
_symmetry.space_group_name_H-M   'P 1'
#
loop_
_entity.id
_entity.type
_entity.pdbx_description
1 polymer ?
#
loop_
_entity_poly.entity_id
_entity_poly.type
_entity_poly.pdbx_seq_one_letter_code
_entity_poly.pdbx_strand_id
1 'polypeptide(L)'
;MNTKSNNERPMFQVSFARITGKDENGNDILARPKEIGAVWPRRGDKKGAILTLDIIPIELTQRQGVIFLVPPLEPRDGDSEGSK
;
A
#
# COMPACT_ATOMS: atom_id res chain seq x y z
N MET A 1 23.45 16.67 19.24
CA MET A 1 22.59 15.46 19.21
C MET A 1 21.84 15.50 17.88
N ASN A 2 22.29 14.73 16.87
CA ASN A 2 21.73 14.79 15.52
C ASN A 2 20.43 13.99 15.46
N THR A 3 19.28 14.66 15.42
CA THR A 3 17.99 14.04 15.13
C THR A 3 17.94 13.72 13.65
N LYS A 4 18.45 12.54 13.24
CA LYS A 4 18.10 11.97 11.95
C LYS A 4 16.59 11.75 11.94
N SER A 5 15.85 12.62 11.27
CA SER A 5 14.46 12.35 10.90
C SER A 5 14.48 11.05 10.10
N ASN A 6 14.08 9.95 10.74
CA ASN A 6 14.03 8.65 10.08
C ASN A 6 12.93 8.74 9.03
N ASN A 7 13.34 9.02 7.79
CA ASN A 7 12.46 9.16 6.64
C ASN A 7 12.04 7.74 6.20
N GLU A 8 11.45 6.98 7.14
CA GLU A 8 10.91 5.66 6.89
C GLU A 8 9.81 5.85 5.85
N ARG A 9 10.02 5.23 4.68
CA ARG A 9 9.03 5.18 3.61
C ARG A 9 8.27 3.86 3.71
N PRO A 10 7.02 3.81 3.26
CA PRO A 10 6.30 2.56 3.19
C PRO A 10 7.00 1.61 2.20
N MET A 11 7.00 0.32 2.55
CA MET A 11 7.48 -0.76 1.68
C MET A 11 6.52 -1.02 0.52
N PHE A 12 5.22 -0.80 0.74
CA PHE A 12 4.16 -0.90 -0.27
C PHE A 12 3.02 0.07 0.06
N GLN A 13 2.39 0.64 -0.97
CA GLN A 13 1.04 1.16 -0.87
C GLN A 13 0.03 0.01 -0.96
N VAL A 14 -1.08 0.14 -0.27
CA VAL A 14 -2.13 -0.89 -0.20
C VAL A 14 -3.37 -0.34 -0.86
N SER A 15 -3.84 -1.02 -1.89
CA SER A 15 -5.10 -0.69 -2.55
C SER A 15 -6.09 -1.84 -2.46
N PHE A 16 -7.38 -1.54 -2.50
CA PHE A 16 -8.44 -2.53 -2.53
C PHE A 16 -9.38 -2.30 -3.71
N ALA A 17 -9.74 -3.39 -4.38
CA ALA A 17 -10.80 -3.41 -5.39
C ALA A 17 -11.88 -4.41 -4.98
N ARG A 18 -13.13 -3.92 -4.86
CA ARG A 18 -14.27 -4.82 -4.65
C ARG A 18 -14.57 -5.64 -5.90
N ILE A 19 -15.11 -6.83 -5.71
CA ILE A 19 -15.66 -7.66 -6.80
C ILE A 19 -17.04 -7.08 -7.17
N THR A 20 -17.27 -6.83 -8.45
CA THR A 20 -18.54 -6.29 -8.96
C THR A 20 -19.38 -7.29 -9.73
N GLY A 21 -18.83 -8.47 -9.99
CA GLY A 21 -19.49 -9.55 -10.72
C GLY A 21 -18.50 -10.60 -11.19
N LYS A 22 -18.94 -11.43 -12.13
CA LYS A 22 -18.10 -12.41 -12.82
C LYS A 22 -18.24 -12.25 -14.34
N ASP A 23 -17.18 -12.54 -15.07
CA ASP A 23 -17.22 -12.61 -16.53
C ASP A 23 -17.85 -13.92 -17.03
N GLU A 24 -17.94 -14.10 -18.35
CA GLU A 24 -18.53 -15.29 -18.99
C GLU A 24 -17.77 -16.60 -18.65
N ASN A 25 -16.51 -16.49 -18.24
CA ASN A 25 -15.66 -17.62 -17.84
C ASN A 25 -15.66 -17.85 -16.31
N GLY A 26 -16.43 -17.06 -15.55
CA GLY A 26 -16.53 -17.16 -14.10
C GLY A 26 -15.43 -16.43 -13.32
N ASN A 27 -14.56 -15.67 -13.99
CA ASN A 27 -13.51 -14.88 -13.34
C ASN A 27 -14.11 -13.64 -12.67
N ASP A 28 -13.54 -13.24 -11.54
CA ASP A 28 -14.00 -12.05 -10.83
C ASP A 28 -13.72 -10.76 -11.63
N ILE A 29 -14.75 -9.93 -11.77
CA ILE A 29 -14.62 -8.58 -12.30
C ILE A 29 -14.38 -7.63 -11.14
N LEU A 30 -13.27 -6.90 -11.18
CA LEU A 30 -12.88 -5.97 -10.13
C LEU A 30 -13.27 -4.53 -10.46
N ALA A 31 -13.72 -3.79 -9.45
CA ALA A 31 -13.87 -2.34 -9.54
C ALA A 31 -12.50 -1.64 -9.66
N ARG A 32 -12.52 -0.33 -9.94
CA ARG A 32 -11.29 0.47 -9.87
C ARG A 32 -10.71 0.43 -8.45
N PRO A 33 -9.43 0.06 -8.27
CA PRO A 33 -8.81 0.02 -6.96
C PRO A 33 -8.72 1.41 -6.33
N LYS A 34 -8.84 1.45 -5.00
CA LYS A 34 -8.65 2.64 -4.18
C LYS A 34 -7.55 2.37 -3.17
N GLU A 35 -6.66 3.33 -2.98
CA GLU A 35 -5.64 3.27 -1.94
C GLU A 35 -6.34 3.35 -0.57
N ILE A 36 -5.98 2.44 0.33
CA ILE A 36 -6.58 2.29 1.66
C ILE A 36 -5.57 2.23 2.79
N GLY A 37 -4.26 2.25 2.48
CA GLY A 37 -3.22 2.22 3.50
C GLY A 37 -1.85 1.88 2.93
N ALA A 38 -0.97 1.40 3.81
CA ALA A 38 0.42 1.10 3.47
C ALA A 38 1.01 -0.04 4.34
N VAL A 39 2.08 -0.64 3.84
CA VAL A 39 2.90 -1.63 4.54
C VAL A 39 4.19 -0.99 4.99
N TRP A 40 4.51 -1.08 6.28
CA TRP A 40 5.67 -0.45 6.90
C TRP A 40 6.67 -1.47 7.42
N PRO A 41 7.99 -1.18 7.38
CA PRO A 41 8.97 -2.06 7.99
C PRO A 41 8.78 -2.11 9.51
N ARG A 42 9.07 -3.25 10.14
CA ARG A 42 9.11 -3.31 11.61
C ARG A 42 10.40 -2.64 12.10
N ARG A 43 10.30 -1.85 13.16
CA ARG A 43 11.48 -1.25 13.81
C ARG A 43 12.45 -2.33 14.31
N GLY A 44 13.74 -2.05 14.17
CA GLY A 44 14.83 -2.93 14.56
C GLY A 44 15.09 -4.04 13.54
N ASP A 45 15.50 -5.20 14.03
CA ASP A 45 15.92 -6.41 13.31
C ASP A 45 14.78 -7.44 13.18
N LYS A 46 13.53 -6.98 13.31
CA LYS A 46 12.33 -7.81 13.29
C LYS A 46 11.92 -8.17 11.85
N LYS A 47 11.80 -9.46 11.54
CA LYS A 47 11.32 -9.96 10.23
C LYS A 47 9.88 -9.56 9.91
N GLY A 48 9.51 -9.38 8.66
CA GLY A 48 8.13 -9.04 8.24
C GLY A 48 7.79 -7.56 8.35
N ALA A 49 6.52 -7.21 8.10
CA ALA A 49 6.05 -5.83 7.97
C ALA A 49 4.69 -5.59 8.65
N ILE A 50 4.32 -4.32 8.84
CA ILE A 50 3.06 -3.89 9.46
C ILE A 50 2.15 -3.34 8.38
N LEU A 51 1.00 -3.98 8.16
CA LEU A 51 -0.08 -3.42 7.35
C LEU A 51 -0.88 -2.42 8.20
N THR A 52 -0.93 -1.17 7.75
CA THR A 52 -1.78 -0.12 8.33
C THR A 52 -2.85 0.24 7.32
N LEU A 53 -4.12 0.26 7.76
CA LEU A 53 -5.26 0.66 6.94
C LEU A 53 -5.79 2.00 7.47
N ASP A 54 -5.78 3.01 6.61
CA ASP A 54 -6.34 4.33 6.91
C ASP A 54 -7.86 4.33 6.68
N ILE A 55 -8.33 3.49 5.75
CA ILE A 55 -9.74 3.28 5.44
C ILE A 55 -9.99 1.78 5.40
N ILE A 56 -11.07 1.31 6.03
CA ILE A 56 -11.49 -0.09 5.98
C ILE A 56 -12.77 -0.19 5.14
N PRO A 57 -12.69 -0.67 3.88
CA PRO A 57 -13.88 -0.90 3.05
C PRO A 57 -14.80 -1.94 3.69
N ILE A 58 -16.12 -1.76 3.62
CA ILE A 58 -17.06 -2.76 4.17
C ILE A 58 -16.97 -4.08 3.38
N GLU A 59 -16.71 -4.03 2.09
CA GLU A 59 -16.52 -5.21 1.24
C GLU A 59 -15.25 -5.98 1.62
N LEU A 60 -14.24 -5.30 2.17
CA LEU A 60 -13.03 -5.96 2.69
C LEU A 60 -13.39 -6.83 3.90
N THR A 61 -14.25 -6.35 4.80
CA THR A 61 -14.68 -7.14 5.98
C THR A 61 -15.58 -8.31 5.57
N GLN A 62 -16.24 -8.22 4.42
CA GLN A 62 -17.05 -9.29 3.81
C GLN A 62 -16.26 -10.21 2.87
N ARG A 63 -14.95 -9.98 2.70
CA ARG A 63 -14.07 -10.73 1.76
C ARG A 63 -14.54 -10.68 0.30
N GLN A 64 -15.17 -9.58 -0.11
CA GLN A 64 -15.70 -9.37 -1.46
C GLN A 64 -14.78 -8.45 -2.28
N GLY A 65 -13.50 -8.79 -2.35
CA GLY A 65 -12.52 -7.98 -3.07
C GLY A 65 -11.10 -8.50 -2.96
N VAL A 66 -10.19 -7.77 -3.60
CA VAL A 66 -8.78 -8.10 -3.70
C VAL A 66 -7.95 -6.95 -3.16
N ILE A 67 -6.93 -7.29 -2.36
CA ILE A 67 -5.91 -6.35 -1.88
C ILE A 67 -4.72 -6.41 -2.82
N PHE A 68 -4.23 -5.23 -3.21
CA PHE A 68 -3.02 -5.05 -3.99
C PHE A 68 -1.94 -4.44 -3.12
N LEU A 69 -0.73 -5.01 -3.18
CA LEU A 69 0.48 -4.41 -2.65
C LEU A 69 1.25 -3.78 -3.81
N VAL A 70 1.27 -2.46 -3.85
CA VAL A 70 1.91 -1.69 -4.91
C VAL A 70 3.25 -1.19 -4.38
N PRO A 71 4.39 -1.45 -5.05
CA PRO A 71 5.67 -0.90 -4.59
C PRO A 71 5.61 0.63 -4.58
N PRO A 72 6.29 1.30 -3.62
CA PRO A 72 6.38 2.74 -3.64
C PRO A 72 6.96 3.18 -4.98
N LEU A 73 6.42 4.25 -5.55
CA LEU A 73 7.02 4.88 -6.72
C LEU A 73 8.47 5.23 -6.36
N GLU A 74 9.42 4.76 -7.16
CA GLU A 74 10.81 5.17 -6.97
C GLU A 74 10.87 6.70 -7.08
N PRO A 75 11.62 7.37 -6.18
CA PRO A 75 11.86 8.78 -6.35
C PRO A 75 12.49 8.96 -7.74
N ARG A 76 11.90 9.82 -8.57
CA ARG A 76 12.58 10.27 -9.78
C ARG A 76 13.89 10.91 -9.32
N ASP A 77 15.02 10.44 -9.84
CA ASP A 77 16.31 11.07 -9.61
C ASP A 77 16.21 12.56 -10.00
N GLY A 78 16.05 13.44 -9.01
CA GLY A 78 15.73 14.85 -9.27
C GLY A 78 15.52 15.72 -8.03
N ASP A 79 14.99 15.18 -6.93
CA ASP A 79 14.70 15.99 -5.72
C ASP A 79 15.89 16.11 -4.75
N SER A 80 17.11 16.16 -5.30
CA SER A 80 18.31 16.52 -4.54
C SER A 80 18.68 17.99 -4.83
N GLU A 81 17.77 18.91 -4.54
CA GLU A 81 18.12 20.33 -4.53
C GLU A 81 18.99 20.63 -3.30
N GLY A 82 20.28 20.82 -3.59
CA GLY A 82 21.10 21.91 -3.06
C GLY A 82 21.14 22.14 -1.55
N SER A 83 22.25 21.72 -0.93
CA SER A 83 22.83 22.50 0.16
C SER A 83 24.34 22.55 -0.05
N LYS A 84 24.80 23.71 -0.51
CA LYS A 84 26.19 24.16 -0.40
C LYS A 84 26.41 24.76 0.97
#